data_AF-A0AAD6B5G8-F1
#
_entry.id   AF-A0AAD6B5G8-F1
#
_cell.length_a   1.000
_cell.length_b   1.000
_cell.length_c   1.000
_cell.angle_alpha   90.00
_cell.angle_beta   90.00
_cell.angle_gamma   90.00
#
_symmetry.space_group_name_H-M   'P 1'
#
loop_
_entity.id
_entity.type
_entity.pdbx_description
1 polymer ?
#
loop_
_entity_poly.entity_id
_entity_poly.type
_entity_poly.pdbx_seq_one_letter_code
_entity_poly.pdbx_strand_id
1 'polypeptide(L)'
;MITRTVSKNPRTTRGDLVNDLQRAGTKVTKATISNTLRRQGLKSCSARRVPLLKPVPVQARLKFAREHLDDPEEDWENIICPVEVLDIDSSIAEQSSDNSSRHSSGPQDPILLSSSRTSSRVRTVAS
;
A
#
# COMPACT_ATOMS: atom_id res chain seq x y z
N MET A 1 -2.61 25.75 9.56
CA MET A 1 -3.75 25.16 10.29
C MET A 1 -3.86 23.65 10.04
N ILE A 2 -3.93 23.21 8.79
CA ILE A 2 -4.22 21.81 8.39
C ILE A 2 -3.33 20.76 9.07
N THR A 3 -2.00 20.88 8.96
CA THR A 3 -1.06 19.89 9.52
C THR A 3 -1.17 19.78 11.04
N ARG A 4 -1.26 20.92 11.74
CA ARG A 4 -1.42 20.96 13.20
C ARG A 4 -2.69 20.26 13.67
N THR A 5 -3.81 20.41 12.95
CA THR A 5 -5.07 19.74 13.31
C THR A 5 -4.97 18.23 13.10
N VAL A 6 -4.45 17.79 11.95
CA VAL A 6 -4.32 16.37 11.63
C VAL A 6 -3.31 15.67 12.54
N SER A 7 -2.21 16.32 12.93
CA SER A 7 -1.25 15.76 13.88
C SER A 7 -1.83 15.61 15.29
N LYS A 8 -2.69 16.52 15.73
CA LYS A 8 -3.35 16.43 17.05
C LYS A 8 -4.41 15.34 17.09
N ASN A 9 -5.18 15.20 16.00
CA ASN A 9 -6.20 14.17 15.88
C ASN A 9 -6.09 13.49 14.50
N PRO A 10 -5.40 12.35 14.40
CA PRO A 10 -5.20 11.66 13.12
C PRO A 10 -6.50 11.06 12.55
N ARG A 11 -7.60 11.08 13.32
CA ARG A 11 -8.93 10.64 12.88
C ARG A 11 -9.70 11.75 12.14
N THR A 12 -9.20 12.98 12.13
CA THR A 12 -9.84 14.10 11.42
C THR A 12 -9.92 13.79 9.93
N THR A 13 -11.12 13.90 9.37
CA THR A 13 -11.33 13.62 7.94
C THR A 13 -11.05 14.85 7.08
N ARG A 14 -10.86 14.62 5.78
CA ARG A 14 -10.77 15.73 4.81
C ARG A 14 -12.05 16.58 4.78
N GLY A 15 -13.21 15.99 5.08
CA GLY A 15 -14.48 16.72 5.14
C GLY A 15 -14.52 17.68 6.33
N ASP A 16 -14.08 17.21 7.49
CA ASP A 16 -13.98 18.04 8.70
C ASP A 16 -13.04 19.22 8.46
N LEU A 17 -11.91 18.99 7.79
CA LEU A 17 -10.98 20.06 7.43
C LEU A 17 -11.58 21.08 6.46
N VAL A 18 -12.43 20.67 5.52
CA VAL A 18 -13.15 21.61 4.64
C VAL A 18 -14.08 22.49 5.48
N ASN A 19 -14.86 21.88 6.38
CA ASN A 19 -15.80 22.59 7.24
C ASN A 19 -15.09 23.60 8.16
N ASP A 20 -13.97 23.19 8.75
CA ASP A 20 -13.16 24.05 9.63
C ASP A 20 -12.56 25.25 8.89
N LEU A 21 -12.05 25.03 7.68
CA LEU A 21 -11.48 26.10 6.87
C LEU A 21 -12.56 27.04 6.35
N GLN A 22 -13.72 26.52 5.96
CA GLN A 22 -14.85 27.33 5.54
C GLN A 22 -15.38 28.20 6.68
N ARG A 23 -15.43 27.67 7.91
CA ARG A 23 -15.77 28.45 9.12
C ARG A 23 -14.74 29.55 9.41
N ALA A 24 -13.48 29.33 9.07
CA ALA A 24 -12.44 30.35 9.12
C ALA A 24 -12.45 31.32 7.91
N GLY A 25 -13.49 31.30 7.07
CA GLY A 25 -13.63 32.17 5.89
C GLY A 25 -12.82 31.72 4.66
N THR A 26 -12.16 30.56 4.73
CA THR A 26 -11.32 30.04 3.64
C THR A 26 -12.04 28.91 2.90
N LYS A 27 -12.49 29.18 1.67
CA LYS A 27 -13.11 28.15 0.82
C LYS A 27 -12.02 27.31 0.14
N VAL A 28 -11.96 26.02 0.49
CA VAL A 28 -11.01 25.06 -0.11
C VAL A 28 -11.73 23.82 -0.60
N THR A 29 -11.16 23.18 -1.63
CA THR A 29 -11.65 21.89 -2.12
C THR A 29 -10.98 20.72 -1.38
N LYS A 30 -11.64 19.56 -1.35
CA LYS A 30 -11.05 18.32 -0.81
C LYS A 30 -9.75 17.93 -1.52
N ALA A 31 -9.63 18.24 -2.81
CA ALA A 31 -8.42 17.97 -3.59
C ALA A 31 -7.24 18.84 -3.13
N THR A 32 -7.48 20.12 -2.88
CA THR A 32 -6.48 21.04 -2.31
C THR A 32 -5.93 20.50 -1.00
N ILE A 33 -6.81 20.12 -0.06
CA ILE A 33 -6.41 19.54 1.23
C ILE A 33 -5.62 18.25 1.02
N SER A 34 -6.07 17.36 0.14
CA SER A 34 -5.38 16.10 -0.15
C SER A 34 -3.96 16.35 -0.67
N ASN A 35 -3.79 17.30 -1.59
CA ASN A 35 -2.50 17.68 -2.15
C ASN A 35 -1.60 18.30 -1.08
N THR A 36 -2.13 19.16 -0.22
CA THR A 36 -1.39 19.73 0.92
C THR A 36 -0.91 18.64 1.87
N LEU A 37 -1.77 17.69 2.25
CA LEU A 37 -1.39 16.58 3.14
C LEU A 37 -0.30 15.70 2.52
N ARG A 38 -0.40 15.36 1.23
CA ARG A 38 0.61 14.59 0.50
C ARG A 38 1.95 15.30 0.42
N ARG A 39 1.96 16.60 0.12
CA ARG A 39 3.19 17.44 0.13
C ARG A 39 3.88 17.49 1.48
N GLN A 40 3.12 17.26 2.56
CA GLN A 40 3.62 17.21 3.93
C GLN A 40 3.95 15.78 4.40
N GLY A 41 3.89 14.78 3.50
CA GLY A 41 4.17 13.38 3.83
C GLY A 41 3.06 12.66 4.62
N LEU A 42 1.90 13.29 4.82
CA LEU A 42 0.79 12.72 5.56
C LEU A 42 -0.06 11.84 4.61
N LYS A 43 0.08 10.53 4.76
CA LYS A 43 -0.74 9.53 4.07
C LYS A 43 -1.90 9.05 4.94
N SER A 44 -2.96 8.58 4.29
CA SER A 44 -4.03 7.87 4.99
C SER A 44 -3.51 6.55 5.55
N CYS A 45 -3.85 6.25 6.80
CA CYS A 45 -3.52 5.00 7.47
C CYS A 45 -4.78 4.36 8.04
N SER A 46 -4.81 3.02 8.05
CA SER A 46 -5.82 2.28 8.80
C SER A 46 -5.37 2.13 10.25
N ALA A 47 -6.31 2.25 11.20
CA ALA A 47 -6.01 2.00 12.60
C ALA A 47 -5.75 0.50 12.82
N ARG A 48 -4.62 0.17 13.45
CA ARG A 48 -4.30 -1.22 13.80
C ARG A 48 -5.21 -1.68 14.95
N ARG A 49 -5.78 -2.89 14.84
CA ARG A 49 -6.46 -3.55 15.96
C ARG A 49 -5.39 -3.96 16.97
N VAL A 50 -5.52 -3.48 18.21
CA VAL A 50 -4.61 -3.82 19.31
C VAL A 50 -5.42 -4.37 20.48
N PRO A 51 -4.91 -5.40 21.21
CA PRO A 51 -5.56 -5.86 22.42
C PRO A 51 -5.68 -4.71 23.42
N LEU A 52 -6.86 -4.54 24.02
CA LEU A 52 -7.08 -3.57 25.09
C LEU A 52 -6.51 -4.15 26.40
N LEU A 53 -5.23 -3.87 26.66
CA LEU A 53 -4.55 -4.36 27.84
C LEU A 53 -4.85 -3.46 29.05
N LYS A 54 -5.11 -4.09 30.21
CA LYS A 54 -5.13 -3.38 31.49
C LYS A 54 -3.69 -2.95 31.88
N PRO A 55 -3.53 -1.93 32.73
CA PRO A 55 -2.20 -1.47 33.16
C PRO A 55 -1.32 -2.55 33.79
N VAL A 56 -1.90 -3.47 34.56
CA VAL A 56 -1.17 -4.56 35.24
C VAL A 56 -0.48 -5.51 34.24
N PRO A 57 -1.18 -6.10 33.23
CA PRO A 57 -0.53 -6.85 32.15
C PRO A 57 0.53 -6.08 31.37
N VAL A 58 0.35 -4.76 31.16
CA VAL A 58 1.36 -3.94 30.47
C VAL A 58 2.65 -3.87 31.27
N GLN A 59 2.56 -3.66 32.58
CA GLN A 59 3.73 -3.64 33.46
C GLN A 59 4.41 -5.01 33.54
N ALA A 60 3.64 -6.10 33.65
CA ALA A 60 4.20 -7.45 33.66
C ALA A 60 4.96 -7.76 32.35
N ARG A 61 4.36 -7.44 31.20
CA ARG A 61 5.01 -7.62 29.88
C ARG A 61 6.26 -6.77 29.73
N LEU A 62 6.23 -5.52 30.21
CA LEU A 62 7.38 -4.63 30.16
C LEU A 62 8.50 -5.09 31.09
N LYS A 63 8.16 -5.60 32.28
CA LYS A 63 9.13 -6.18 33.21
C LYS A 63 9.80 -7.41 32.59
N PHE A 64 9.01 -8.34 32.06
CA PHE A 64 9.50 -9.53 31.37
C PHE A 64 10.46 -9.16 30.23
N ALA A 65 10.04 -8.24 29.34
CA ALA A 65 10.86 -7.82 28.20
C ALA A 65 12.18 -7.13 28.60
N ARG A 66 12.23 -6.49 29.78
CA ARG A 66 13.47 -5.87 30.29
C ARG A 66 14.39 -6.89 30.94
N GLU A 67 13.84 -7.84 31.67
CA GLU A 67 14.61 -8.89 32.33
C GLU A 67 15.27 -9.82 31.31
N HIS A 68 14.64 -10.03 30.16
CA HIS A 68 15.10 -10.95 29.11
C HIS A 68 15.63 -10.23 27.85
N LEU A 69 16.00 -8.93 27.95
CA LEU A 69 16.49 -8.16 26.80
C LEU A 69 17.89 -8.58 26.37
N ASP A 70 18.72 -8.96 27.35
CA ASP A 70 20.14 -9.32 27.18
C ASP A 70 20.38 -10.83 27.30
N ASP A 71 19.31 -11.64 27.32
CA ASP A 71 19.42 -13.09 27.44
C ASP A 71 20.08 -13.67 26.18
N PRO A 72 21.05 -14.58 26.34
CA PRO A 72 21.74 -15.22 25.22
C PRO A 72 20.78 -16.09 24.39
N GLU A 73 21.12 -16.34 23.12
CA GLU A 73 20.25 -17.05 22.17
C GLU A 73 19.94 -18.49 22.63
N GLU A 74 20.91 -19.11 23.31
CA GLU A 74 20.83 -20.44 23.90
C GLU A 74 19.68 -20.61 24.92
N ASP A 75 19.26 -19.53 25.59
CA ASP A 75 18.13 -19.56 26.53
C ASP A 75 16.78 -19.67 25.80
N TRP A 76 16.71 -19.23 24.53
CA TRP A 76 15.51 -19.29 23.71
C TRP A 76 15.38 -20.62 22.94
N GLU A 77 16.50 -21.29 22.65
CA GLU A 77 16.50 -22.61 21.96
C GLU A 77 15.80 -23.71 22.76
N ASN A 78 15.78 -23.57 24.08
CA ASN A 78 15.16 -24.54 25.00
C ASN A 78 13.67 -24.27 25.27
N ILE A 79 13.12 -23.16 24.75
CA ILE A 79 11.71 -22.80 24.93
C ILE A 79 10.87 -23.51 23.87
N ILE A 80 10.31 -24.66 24.25
CA ILE A 80 9.24 -25.29 23.47
C ILE A 80 8.02 -24.37 23.56
N CYS A 81 7.69 -23.68 22.46
CA CYS A 81 6.46 -22.91 22.36
C CYS A 81 5.28 -23.88 22.13
N PRO A 82 4.34 -24.06 23.08
CA PRO A 82 3.10 -24.78 22.78
C PRO A 82 2.20 -23.85 21.96
N VAL A 83 2.39 -23.87 20.65
CA VAL A 83 1.50 -23.23 19.70
C VAL A 83 0.78 -24.34 18.94
N GLU A 84 -0.54 -24.44 19.08
CA GLU A 84 -1.33 -24.97 17.98
C GLU A 84 -1.21 -23.95 16.85
N VAL A 85 -0.18 -24.13 16.03
CA VAL A 85 0.05 -23.41 14.79
C VAL A 85 -1.07 -23.84 13.87
N LEU A 86 -2.09 -23.00 13.69
CA LEU A 86 -2.90 -23.09 12.48
C LEU A 86 -1.94 -22.80 11.33
N ASP A 87 -1.64 -23.83 10.55
CA ASP A 87 -0.79 -23.80 9.37
C ASP A 87 -1.18 -22.64 8.44
N ILE A 88 -0.47 -21.51 8.55
CA ILE A 88 -0.59 -20.39 7.59
C ILE A 88 0.45 -20.52 6.47
N ASP A 89 1.42 -21.42 6.59
CA ASP A 89 2.54 -21.52 5.65
C ASP A 89 2.29 -22.42 4.43
N SER A 90 1.13 -23.10 4.32
CA SER A 90 0.87 -23.99 3.18
C SER A 90 0.28 -23.32 1.93
N SER A 91 -0.25 -22.09 1.98
CA SER A 91 -1.09 -21.58 0.89
C SER A 91 -0.44 -20.50 -0.02
N ILE A 92 0.76 -19.99 0.30
CA ILE A 92 1.41 -18.94 -0.51
C ILE A 92 2.41 -19.51 -1.54
N ALA A 93 2.78 -20.78 -1.45
CA ALA A 93 3.82 -21.36 -2.32
C ALA A 93 3.33 -21.97 -3.65
N GLU A 94 2.02 -22.10 -3.90
CA GLU A 94 1.51 -22.81 -5.09
C GLU A 94 0.89 -21.93 -6.21
N GLN A 95 1.00 -20.59 -6.16
CA GLN A 95 0.50 -19.75 -7.26
C GLN A 95 1.56 -19.19 -8.23
N SER A 96 2.83 -19.58 -8.11
CA SER A 96 3.89 -19.07 -9.00
C SER A 96 4.33 -19.99 -10.15
N SER A 97 3.77 -21.19 -10.30
CA SER A 97 4.24 -22.13 -11.36
C SER A 97 3.32 -22.27 -12.58
N ASP A 98 2.06 -21.81 -12.54
CA ASP A 98 1.08 -22.10 -13.59
C ASP A 98 0.79 -20.93 -14.55
N ASN A 99 1.80 -20.12 -14.90
CA ASN A 99 1.67 -19.18 -16.02
C ASN A 99 2.71 -19.40 -17.12
N SER A 100 3.00 -20.67 -17.41
CA SER A 100 3.82 -21.08 -18.55
C SER A 100 3.13 -22.15 -19.39
N SER A 101 1.92 -21.89 -19.89
CA SER A 101 1.45 -22.55 -21.13
C SER A 101 0.19 -21.91 -21.69
N ARG A 102 0.35 -20.87 -22.52
CA ARG A 102 -0.67 -20.51 -23.54
C ARG A 102 0.01 -20.06 -24.83
N HIS A 103 0.66 -20.99 -25.51
CA HIS A 103 0.85 -20.92 -26.95
C HIS A 103 0.69 -22.33 -27.52
N SER A 104 -0.46 -22.59 -28.16
CA SER A 104 -0.54 -23.31 -29.44
C SER A 104 -1.99 -23.39 -29.90
N SER A 105 -2.36 -22.61 -30.91
CA SER A 105 -2.96 -23.12 -32.17
C SER A 105 -3.11 -21.94 -33.16
N GLY A 106 -2.57 -22.11 -34.37
CA GLY A 106 -2.67 -21.15 -35.49
C GLY A 106 -4.08 -21.07 -36.11
N PRO A 107 -4.25 -20.35 -37.24
CA PRO A 107 -3.61 -20.76 -38.49
C PRO A 107 -2.83 -19.66 -39.23
N GLN A 108 -1.98 -20.13 -40.14
CA GLN A 108 -1.18 -19.37 -41.10
C GLN A 108 -2.01 -18.99 -42.33
N ASP A 109 -1.88 -17.74 -42.79
CA ASP A 109 -2.15 -17.36 -44.17
C ASP A 109 -0.88 -16.69 -44.76
N PRO A 110 -0.36 -17.15 -45.92
CA PRO A 110 0.84 -16.60 -46.52
C PRO A 110 0.48 -15.50 -47.54
N ILE A 111 0.89 -14.25 -47.27
CA ILE A 111 0.86 -13.20 -48.30
C ILE A 111 2.16 -13.28 -49.11
N LEU A 112 1.99 -13.60 -50.40
CA LEU A 112 3.01 -13.61 -51.42
C LEU A 112 3.50 -12.19 -51.77
N LEU A 113 4.82 -12.04 -51.70
CA LEU A 113 5.71 -11.39 -52.67
C LEU A 113 5.10 -10.33 -53.62
N SER A 114 5.52 -9.07 -53.52
CA SER A 114 6.53 -8.51 -54.46
C SER A 114 6.60 -6.99 -54.42
N SER A 115 7.83 -6.54 -54.61
CA SER A 115 8.35 -5.19 -54.81
C SER A 115 7.54 -4.30 -55.76
N SER A 116 7.56 -2.98 -55.54
CA SER A 116 8.31 -2.03 -56.41
C SER A 116 7.90 -0.55 -56.21
N ARG A 117 8.94 0.27 -56.07
CA ARG A 117 9.17 1.58 -56.71
C ARG A 117 8.22 2.78 -56.51
N THR A 118 8.85 3.80 -55.91
CA THR A 118 9.02 5.19 -56.40
C THR A 118 7.83 6.15 -56.51
N SER A 119 8.11 7.34 -55.97
CA SER A 119 7.93 8.66 -56.61
C SER A 119 6.72 9.52 -56.21
N SER A 120 7.06 10.60 -55.51
CA SER A 120 6.68 11.98 -55.84
C SER A 120 5.32 12.57 -55.36
N ARG A 121 5.49 13.58 -54.49
CA ARG A 121 5.15 15.01 -54.72
C ARG A 121 3.71 15.50 -54.45
N VAL A 122 3.60 16.25 -53.34
CA VAL A 122 3.00 17.60 -53.15
C VAL A 122 1.64 17.91 -53.82
N ARG A 123 0.61 18.26 -53.02
CA ARG A 123 0.11 19.66 -52.84
C ARG A 123 -1.07 19.76 -51.86
N THR A 124 -0.94 20.70 -50.93
CA THR A 124 -2.00 21.40 -50.21
C THR A 124 -2.93 22.14 -51.18
N VAL A 125 -4.24 22.22 -50.92
CA VAL A 125 -5.02 23.48 -50.89
C VAL A 125 -6.40 23.22 -50.26
N ALA A 126 -6.77 24.16 -49.41
CA ALA A 126 -8.08 24.30 -48.80
C ALA A 126 -9.06 25.01 -49.76
N SER A 127 -10.36 24.75 -49.59
CA SER A 127 -11.44 25.73 -49.76
C SER A 127 -12.63 25.28 -48.92
#